data_AF-A0A556QXD4-F1
#
_entry.id   AF-A0A556QXD4-F1
#
_cell.length_a   1.000
_cell.length_b   1.000
_cell.length_c   1.000
_cell.angle_alpha   90.00
_cell.angle_beta   90.00
_cell.angle_gamma   90.00
#
_symmetry.space_group_name_H-M   'P 1'
#
loop_
_entity.id
_entity.type
_entity.pdbx_description
1 polymer ?
#
loop_
_entity_poly.entity_id
_entity_poly.type
_entity_poly.pdbx_seq_one_letter_code
_entity_poly.pdbx_strand_id
1 'polypeptide(L)' 'MQPNTITLRLDITEVNVIIKSLSERPFREVYELIGKIHTQSNAQLKPNGTQLQPNELPNHHQLHDKR' A
#
# COMPACT_ATOMS: atom_id res chain seq x y z
N MET A 1 -18.45 6.18 20.58
CA MET A 1 -17.27 5.67 21.31
C MET A 1 -16.04 6.05 20.50
N GLN A 2 -15.06 6.76 21.06
CA GLN A 2 -13.80 7.02 20.35
C GLN A 2 -12.99 5.72 20.28
N PRO A 3 -12.36 5.38 19.15
CA PRO A 3 -11.54 4.18 19.07
C PRO A 3 -10.30 4.33 19.97
N ASN A 4 -10.09 3.41 20.91
CA ASN A 4 -8.84 3.32 21.66
C ASN A 4 -7.75 2.81 20.70
N THR A 5 -7.00 3.73 20.11
CA THR A 5 -5.89 3.41 19.19
C THR A 5 -4.57 3.36 19.95
N ILE A 6 -3.70 2.43 19.55
CA ILE A 6 -2.31 2.35 20.02
C ILE A 6 -1.38 2.35 18.80
N THR A 7 -0.23 3.00 18.90
CA THR A 7 0.79 3.00 17.86
C THR A 7 1.97 2.14 18.30
N LEU A 8 2.33 1.15 17.49
CA LEU A 8 3.48 0.28 17.72
C LEU A 8 4.55 0.60 16.67
N ARG A 9 5.81 0.74 17.10
CA ARG A 9 6.97 0.73 16.20
C ARG A 9 7.52 -0.68 16.20
N LEU A 10 7.50 -1.31 15.03
CA LEU A 10 7.95 -2.66 14.81
C LEU A 10 8.94 -2.66 13.66
N ASP A 11 9.89 -3.58 13.68
CA ASP A 11 10.76 -3.83 12.54
C ASP A 11 10.09 -4.76 11.51
N ILE A 12 10.76 -4.94 10.36
CA ILE A 12 10.25 -5.76 9.25
C ILE A 12 10.09 -7.24 9.67
N THR A 13 10.99 -7.75 10.51
CA THR A 13 10.95 -9.14 11.00
C THR A 13 9.73 -9.35 11.87
N GLU A 14 9.46 -8.43 12.80
CA GLU A 14 8.30 -8.47 13.70
C GLU A 14 6.98 -8.35 12.91
N VAL A 15 6.93 -7.47 11.91
CA VAL A 15 5.76 -7.34 11.02
C VAL A 15 5.50 -8.63 10.24
N ASN A 16 6.55 -9.29 9.74
CA ASN A 16 6.43 -10.55 9.00
C ASN A 16 5.87 -11.68 9.89
N VAL A 17 6.27 -11.74 11.16
CA VAL A 17 5.70 -12.71 12.12
C VAL A 17 4.19 -12.47 12.28
N ILE A 18 3.76 -11.22 12.44
CA ILE A 18 2.34 -10.87 12.57
C ILE A 18 1.56 -11.29 11.31
N ILE A 19 2.05 -10.93 10.12
CA ILE A 19 1.38 -11.28 8.86
C ILE A 19 1.26 -12.80 8.71
N LYS A 20 2.33 -13.55 9.04
CA LYS A 20 2.32 -15.01 9.00
C LYS A 20 1.27 -15.58 9.96
N SER A 21 1.23 -15.14 11.21
CA SER A 21 0.22 -15.59 12.19
C SER A 21 -1.21 -15.21 11.79
N LEU A 22 -1.42 -14.06 11.13
CA LEU A 22 -2.74 -13.69 10.61
C LEU A 22 -3.17 -14.59 9.45
N SER A 23 -2.23 -15.03 8.61
CA SER A 23 -2.51 -15.91 7.47
C SER A 23 -3.01 -17.31 7.85
N GLU A 24 -2.79 -17.72 9.11
CA GLU A 24 -3.28 -19.00 9.65
C GLU A 24 -4.76 -18.95 10.07
N ARG A 25 -5.39 -17.76 10.06
CA ARG A 25 -6.81 -17.56 10.40
C ARG A 25 -7.69 -17.44 9.16
N PRO A 26 -9.03 -17.61 9.28
CA PRO A 26 -9.93 -17.40 8.16
C PRO A 26 -9.78 -15.99 7.56
N PHE A 27 -9.57 -15.90 6.24
CA PHE A 27 -9.30 -14.64 5.54
C PHE A 27 -10.26 -13.50 5.88
N ARG A 28 -11.56 -13.83 6.00
CA ARG A 28 -12.64 -12.88 6.36
C ARG A 28 -12.40 -12.13 7.68
N GLU A 29 -11.62 -12.69 8.59
CA GLU A 29 -11.34 -12.11 9.92
C GLU A 29 -10.09 -11.22 9.91
N VAL A 30 -9.19 -11.42 8.93
CA VAL A 30 -7.85 -10.81 8.94
C VAL A 30 -7.57 -9.88 7.76
N TYR A 31 -8.38 -9.91 6.69
CA TYR A 31 -8.10 -9.14 5.47
C TYR A 31 -7.99 -7.62 5.73
N GLU A 32 -8.86 -7.05 6.56
CA GLU A 32 -8.80 -5.62 6.89
C GLU A 32 -7.56 -5.26 7.69
N LEU A 33 -7.15 -6.16 8.59
CA LEU A 33 -5.99 -5.94 9.44
C LEU A 33 -4.70 -6.02 8.64
N ILE A 34 -4.57 -7.03 7.77
CA ILE A 34 -3.44 -7.17 6.84
C ILE A 34 -3.37 -5.96 5.90
N GLY A 35 -4.52 -5.51 5.37
CA GLY A 35 -4.60 -4.30 4.54
C GLY A 35 -4.08 -3.06 5.28
N LYS A 36 -4.50 -2.84 6.53
CA LYS A 36 -4.02 -1.73 7.37
C LYS A 36 -2.52 -1.79 7.63
N ILE A 37 -1.96 -2.98 7.83
CA ILE A 37 -0.51 -3.17 8.01
C ILE A 37 0.22 -2.81 6.71
N HIS A 38 -0.23 -3.33 5.56
CA HIS A 38 0.37 -3.01 4.26
C HIS A 38 0.34 -1.51 3.94
N THR A 39 -0.77 -0.82 4.18
CA THR A 39 -0.87 0.63 3.96
C THR A 39 0.13 1.40 4.82
N GLN A 40 0.26 1.05 6.11
CA GLN A 40 1.20 1.69 7.02
C GLN A 40 2.65 1.43 6.62
N SER A 41 2.99 0.18 6.30
CA SER A 41 4.34 -0.19 5.83
C SER A 41 4.70 0.55 4.55
N ASN A 42 3.79 0.61 3.56
CA ASN A 42 4.05 1.31 2.31
C ASN A 42 4.19 2.83 2.50
N ALA A 43 3.45 3.44 3.43
CA ALA A 43 3.62 4.85 3.74
C ALA A 43 4.98 5.16 4.38
N GLN A 44 5.56 4.20 5.12
CA GLN A 44 6.85 4.36 5.79
C GLN A 44 8.04 3.97 4.90
N LEU A 45 7.84 2.99 4.00
CA LEU A 45 8.88 2.43 3.12
C LEU A 45 8.99 3.16 1.79
N LYS A 46 8.00 3.97 1.39
CA LYS A 46 8.14 4.84 0.22
C LYS A 46 9.12 5.96 0.58
N PRO A 47 10.35 5.98 0.03
CA PRO A 47 11.14 7.21 0.06
C PRO A 47 10.34 8.29 -0.66
N ASN A 48 10.49 9.55 -0.26
CA ASN A 48 9.83 10.72 -0.86
C ASN A 48 10.24 10.94 -2.34
N GLY A 49 9.88 10.04 -3.26
CA GLY A 49 10.27 10.12 -4.65
C GLY A 49 9.52 9.11 -5.52
N THR A 50 8.63 9.65 -6.35
CA THR A 50 7.96 9.00 -7.49
C THR A 50 6.69 8.20 -7.16
N GLN A 51 5.60 8.95 -7.08
CA GLN A 51 4.25 8.48 -7.36
C GLN A 51 4.17 8.14 -8.86
N LEU A 52 4.21 6.85 -9.22
CA LEU A 52 3.71 6.41 -10.52
C LEU A 52 2.19 6.52 -10.49
N GLN A 53 1.67 7.50 -11.23
CA GLN A 53 0.24 7.65 -11.51
C GLN A 53 -0.21 6.52 -12.44
N PRO A 54 -1.30 5.79 -12.15
CA PRO A 54 -1.96 4.98 -13.14
C PRO A 54 -2.78 5.91 -14.06
N ASN A 55 -2.49 5.87 -15.36
CA ASN A 55 -3.30 6.40 -16.48
C ASN A 55 -2.94 7.77 -17.11
N GLU A 56 -1.69 8.00 -17.50
CA GLU A 56 -1.46 8.84 -18.69
C GLU A 56 -1.50 7.94 -19.94
N LEU A 57 -2.65 7.91 -20.62
CA LEU A 57 -2.75 7.34 -21.97
C LEU A 57 -1.73 8.05 -22.88
N PRO A 58 -1.06 7.35 -23.82
CA PRO A 58 -0.16 8.00 -24.76
C PRO A 58 -0.93 9.03 -25.59
N ASN A 59 -0.50 10.28 -25.44
CA ASN A 59 -1.03 11.47 -26.08
C ASN A 59 -0.79 11.39 -27.60
N HIS A 60 -1.70 10.77 -28.36
CA HIS A 60 -1.59 10.67 -29.81
C HIS A 60 -2.19 11.92 -30.48
N HIS A 61 -1.43 13.02 -30.50
CA HIS A 61 -1.69 14.19 -31.36
C HIS A 61 -0.39 14.83 -31.84
N GLN A 62 0.20 14.32 -32.93
CA GLN A 62 0.89 15.19 -33.90
C GLN A 62 1.10 14.51 -35.27
N LEU A 63 0.28 14.87 -36.24
CA LEU A 63 0.66 14.96 -37.65
C LEU A 63 -0.27 15.97 -38.31
N HIS A 64 0.04 17.25 -38.12
CA HIS A 64 -0.39 18.30 -39.04
C HIS A 64 0.68 18.42 -40.13
N ASP A 65 0.25 18.12 -41.35
CA ASP A 65 0.51 18.85 -42.58
C ASP A 65 1.94 19.30 -42.91
N LYS A 66 2.53 18.67 -43.94
CA LYS A 66 3.41 19.33 -44.92
C LYS A 66 3.37 18.57 -46.26
N ARG A 67 2.47 18.95 -47.17
CA ARG A 67 2.78 19.33 -48.57
C ARG A 67 1.55 19.48 -49.44
#